data_AF-A0A0K8QF86-F1
#
_entry.id   AF-A0A0K8QF86-F1
#
_cell.length_a   1.000
_cell.length_b   1.000
_cell.length_c   1.000
_cell.angle_alpha   90.00
_cell.angle_beta   90.00
_cell.angle_gamma   90.00
#
_symmetry.space_group_name_H-M   'P 1'
#
loop_
_entity.id
_entity.type
_entity.pdbx_description
1 polymer ?
#
loop_
_entity_poly.entity_id
_entity_poly.type
_entity_poly.pdbx_seq_one_letter_code
_entity_poly.pdbx_strand_id
1 'polypeptide(L)'
;METVNQLLDSIKDVGRDAVRGGYSRAVYSTPELDLRHWFIEQAQQRGLGVETDRNGIIWAWWGKPQDGALVTGSHLDSVPGGGRL
;
A
#
# COMPACT_ATOMS: atom_id res chain seq x y z
N MET A 1 -10.56 5.74 -16.16
CA MET A 1 -9.54 4.90 -15.51
C MET A 1 -8.54 5.85 -14.86
N GLU A 2 -8.25 5.71 -13.57
CA GLU A 2 -7.25 6.53 -12.90
C GLU A 2 -5.84 6.15 -13.35
N THR A 3 -5.00 7.16 -13.54
CA THR A 3 -3.57 6.98 -13.80
C THR A 3 -2.81 6.64 -12.51
N VAL A 4 -1.60 6.09 -12.65
CA VAL A 4 -0.72 5.81 -11.49
C VAL A 4 -0.44 7.08 -10.69
N ASN A 5 -0.18 8.21 -11.35
CA ASN A 5 0.08 9.47 -10.65
C ASN A 5 -1.14 9.95 -9.86
N GLN A 6 -2.36 9.79 -10.39
CA GLN A 6 -3.60 10.14 -9.65
C GLN A 6 -3.76 9.27 -8.40
N LEU A 7 -3.42 7.98 -8.47
CA LEU A 7 -3.43 7.08 -7.32
C LEU A 7 -2.42 7.52 -6.27
N LEU A 8 -1.17 7.80 -6.66
CA LEU A 8 -0.14 8.28 -5.74
C LEU A 8 -0.46 9.66 -5.14
N ASP A 9 -1.17 10.51 -5.88
CA ASP A 9 -1.65 11.80 -5.38
C ASP A 9 -2.78 11.65 -4.37
N SER A 10 -3.62 10.61 -4.48
CA SER A 10 -4.71 10.37 -3.52
C SER A 10 -4.22 10.04 -2.10
N ILE A 11 -2.98 9.57 -1.96
CA ILE A 11 -2.34 9.20 -0.68
C ILE A 11 -1.18 10.11 -0.28
N LYS A 12 -0.96 11.22 -0.99
CA LYS A 12 0.24 12.08 -0.85
C LYS A 12 0.39 12.75 0.52
N ASP A 13 -0.68 12.83 1.30
CA ASP A 13 -0.68 13.48 2.60
C ASP A 13 -0.68 12.47 3.76
N VAL A 14 -0.82 11.17 3.45
CA VAL A 14 -0.86 10.11 4.45
C VAL A 14 0.53 9.87 5.04
N GLY A 15 0.66 10.15 6.34
CA GLY A 15 1.90 9.95 7.09
C GLY A 15 2.94 11.04 6.89
N ARG A 16 2.58 12.23 6.38
CA ARG A 16 3.49 13.39 6.32
C ARG A 16 4.03 13.72 7.72
N ASP A 17 5.35 13.86 7.84
CA ASP A 17 6.01 14.26 9.08
C ASP A 17 6.44 15.72 9.00
N ALA A 18 5.71 16.61 9.69
CA ALA A 18 6.00 18.04 9.70
C ALA A 18 7.24 18.41 10.53
N VAL A 19 7.68 17.54 11.44
CA VAL A 19 8.83 17.79 12.33
C VAL A 19 10.13 17.38 11.65
N ARG A 20 10.15 16.21 11.03
CA ARG A 20 11.33 15.68 10.34
C ARG A 20 11.39 16.06 8.85
N GLY A 21 10.26 16.47 8.28
CA GLY A 21 10.07 16.53 6.83
C GLY A 21 9.82 15.13 6.26
N GLY A 22 9.27 15.04 5.04
CA GLY A 22 9.01 13.74 4.40
C GLY A 22 7.82 12.99 5.01
N TYR A 23 7.98 11.68 5.23
CA TYR A 23 6.95 10.78 5.75
C TYR A 23 7.46 9.92 6.90
N SER A 24 6.60 9.61 7.86
CA SER A 24 6.87 8.69 8.96
C SER A 24 5.71 7.70 9.06
N ARG A 25 5.92 6.46 8.61
CA ARG A 25 4.88 5.43 8.50
C ARG A 25 5.39 4.11 9.06
N ALA A 26 5.62 4.06 10.37
CA ALA A 26 6.02 2.81 11.02
C ALA A 26 4.92 1.74 10.84
N VAL A 27 5.32 0.48 10.76
CA VAL A 27 4.39 -0.65 10.65
C VAL A 27 3.34 -0.58 11.75
N TYR A 28 2.07 -0.74 11.39
CA TYR A 28 0.89 -0.65 12.26
C TYR A 28 0.62 0.72 12.91
N SER A 29 1.32 1.77 12.49
CA SER A 29 0.88 3.13 12.78
C SER A 29 -0.39 3.47 11.99
N THR A 30 -1.19 4.43 12.47
CA THR A 30 -2.38 4.92 11.75
C THR A 30 -2.12 5.21 10.26
N PRO A 31 -1.09 5.98 9.86
CA PRO A 31 -0.87 6.23 8.43
C PRO A 31 -0.47 4.99 7.63
N GLU A 32 0.21 4.01 8.22
CA GLU A 32 0.48 2.74 7.50
C GLU A 32 -0.79 1.92 7.36
N LEU A 33 -1.64 1.84 8.39
CA LEU A 33 -2.94 1.18 8.33
C LEU A 33 -3.88 1.83 7.31
N ASP A 34 -3.90 3.16 7.22
CA ASP A 34 -4.68 3.89 6.23
C ASP A 34 -4.23 3.54 4.79
N LEU A 35 -2.90 3.43 4.56
CA LEU A 35 -2.37 2.99 3.27
C LEU A 35 -2.71 1.53 2.94
N ARG A 36 -2.71 0.65 3.95
CA ARG A 36 -3.16 -0.75 3.77
C ARG A 36 -4.61 -0.81 3.34
N HIS A 37 -5.49 -0.05 4.02
CA HIS A 37 -6.90 0.04 3.65
C HIS A 37 -7.08 0.57 2.24
N TRP A 38 -6.39 1.66 1.91
CA TRP A 38 -6.38 2.21 0.56
C TRP A 38 -5.94 1.18 -0.48
N PHE A 39 -4.87 0.43 -0.23
CA PHE A 39 -4.39 -0.60 -1.17
C PHE A 39 -5.45 -1.70 -1.40
N ILE A 40 -6.09 -2.17 -0.33
CA ILE A 40 -7.15 -3.17 -0.40
C ILE A 40 -8.33 -2.65 -1.22
N GLU A 41 -8.79 -1.42 -0.96
CA GLU A 41 -9.89 -0.79 -1.70
C GLU A 41 -9.55 -0.65 -3.19
N GLN A 42 -8.35 -0.15 -3.50
CA GLN A 42 -7.91 0.02 -4.89
C GLN A 42 -7.75 -1.30 -5.64
N ALA A 43 -7.28 -2.37 -4.96
CA ALA A 43 -7.20 -3.70 -5.52
C ALA A 43 -8.60 -4.29 -5.81
N GLN A 44 -9.52 -4.16 -4.85
CA GLN A 44 -10.90 -4.65 -4.99
C GLN A 44 -11.68 -3.92 -6.09
N GLN A 45 -11.52 -2.60 -6.22
CA GLN A 45 -12.13 -1.82 -7.31
C GLN A 45 -11.67 -2.28 -8.70
N ARG A 46 -10.50 -2.93 -8.78
CA ARG A 46 -9.94 -3.50 -10.01
C ARG A 46 -10.28 -4.98 -10.18
N GLY A 47 -11.11 -5.54 -9.31
CA GLY A 47 -11.58 -6.92 -9.38
C GLY A 47 -10.57 -7.96 -8.92
N LEU A 48 -9.54 -7.55 -8.16
CA LEU A 48 -8.54 -8.49 -7.62
C LEU A 48 -9.06 -9.17 -6.35
N GLY A 49 -8.74 -10.45 -6.20
CA GLY A 49 -8.99 -11.20 -4.96
C GLY A 49 -7.94 -10.83 -3.92
N VAL A 50 -8.38 -10.29 -2.78
CA VAL A 50 -7.46 -9.83 -1.73
C VAL A 50 -7.45 -10.79 -0.55
N GLU A 51 -6.26 -11.15 -0.09
CA GLU A 51 -6.05 -11.88 1.16
C GLU A 51 -4.91 -11.23 1.97
N THR A 52 -4.95 -11.40 3.28
CA THR A 52 -3.83 -11.03 4.17
C THR A 52 -3.33 -12.29 4.85
N ASP A 53 -2.04 -12.57 4.72
CA ASP A 53 -1.46 -13.75 5.33
C ASP A 53 -1.20 -13.55 6.84
N ARG A 54 -0.68 -14.60 7.49
CA ARG A 54 -0.38 -14.57 8.94
C ARG A 54 0.76 -13.63 9.33
N ASN A 55 1.58 -13.18 8.38
CA ASN A 55 2.65 -12.21 8.60
C ASN A 55 2.18 -10.77 8.34
N GLY A 56 0.93 -10.58 7.91
CA GLY A 56 0.39 -9.27 7.58
C GLY A 56 0.78 -8.79 6.19
N ILE A 57 1.25 -9.66 5.29
CA ILE A 57 1.41 -9.29 3.88
C ILE A 57 0.05 -9.31 3.21
N ILE A 58 -0.26 -8.26 2.45
CA ILE A 58 -1.51 -8.16 1.69
C ILE A 58 -1.22 -8.59 0.26
N TRP A 59 -1.95 -9.59 -0.21
CA TRP A 59 -1.85 -10.13 -1.56
C TRP A 59 -3.08 -9.72 -2.36
N ALA A 60 -2.89 -9.30 -3.61
CA ALA A 60 -3.97 -8.96 -4.55
C ALA A 60 -3.81 -9.77 -5.83
N TRP A 61 -4.70 -10.75 -6.04
CA TRP A 61 -4.58 -11.76 -7.07
C TRP A 61 -5.49 -11.49 -8.26
N TRP A 62 -4.92 -11.54 -9.46
CA TRP A 62 -5.71 -11.71 -10.68
C TRP A 62 -5.92 -13.20 -10.92
N GLY A 63 -7.14 -13.69 -10.64
CA GLY A 63 -7.45 -15.11 -10.70
C GLY A 63 -7.10 -15.83 -9.41
N LYS A 64 -6.96 -17.17 -9.46
CA LYS A 64 -6.65 -17.98 -8.29
C LYS A 64 -5.12 -18.09 -8.10
N PRO A 65 -4.61 -17.99 -6.87
CA PRO A 65 -3.21 -18.31 -6.56
C PRO A 65 -2.87 -19.75 -6.98
N GLN A 66 -1.72 -19.95 -7.62
CA GLN A 66 -1.27 -21.26 -8.10
C GLN A 66 0.25 -21.31 -8.26
N ASP A 67 0.79 -22.51 -8.41
CA ASP A 67 2.21 -22.72 -8.70
C ASP A 67 2.62 -22.02 -10.01
N GLY A 68 3.80 -21.39 -9.99
CA GLY A 68 4.31 -20.63 -11.12
C GLY A 68 3.67 -19.25 -11.31
N ALA A 69 2.87 -18.75 -10.37
CA ALA A 69 2.37 -17.38 -10.40
C ALA A 69 3.51 -16.35 -10.38
N LEU A 70 3.35 -15.27 -11.18
CA LEU A 70 4.25 -14.12 -11.16
C LEU A 70 3.80 -13.14 -10.09
N VAL A 71 4.72 -12.75 -9.21
CA VAL A 71 4.48 -11.77 -8.15
C VAL A 71 5.33 -10.53 -8.40
N THR A 72 4.73 -9.36 -8.19
CA THR A 72 5.43 -8.07 -8.11
C THR A 72 4.89 -7.31 -6.91
N GLY A 73 5.74 -6.50 -6.27
CA GLY A 73 5.35 -5.79 -5.06
C GLY A 73 6.45 -4.87 -4.53
N SER A 74 6.09 -4.13 -3.49
CA SER A 74 6.98 -3.25 -2.73
C SER A 74 6.40 -3.15 -1.30
N HIS A 75 6.71 -2.06 -0.58
CA HIS A 75 6.27 -1.83 0.79
C HIS A 75 5.59 -0.45 0.93
N LEU A 76 4.77 -0.29 1.97
CA LEU A 76 4.00 0.94 2.26
C LEU A 76 4.57 1.73 3.45
N ASP A 77 5.27 1.05 4.35
CA ASP A 77 5.92 1.64 5.50
C ASP A 77 7.08 2.54 5.10
N SER A 78 7.47 3.41 6.02
CA SER A 78 8.61 4.30 5.82
C SER A 78 9.30 4.59 7.15
N VAL A 79 10.61 4.76 7.07
CA VAL A 79 11.43 5.24 8.19
C VAL A 79 11.04 6.68 8.55
N PRO A 80 11.36 7.16 9.77
CA PRO A 80 11.07 8.54 10.14
C PRO A 80 11.71 9.55 9.19
N GLY A 81 10.89 10.42 8.60
CA GLY A 81 11.29 11.39 7.60
C GLY A 81 11.73 10.82 6.25
N GLY A 82 11.25 9.63 5.90
CA GLY A 82 11.51 8.98 4.63
C GLY A 82 10.86 9.66 3.41
N GLY A 83 11.18 9.12 2.23
CA GLY A 83 10.71 9.62 0.94
C GLY A 83 9.23 9.33 0.64
N ARG A 84 8.75 9.93 -0.45
CA ARG A 84 7.41 9.67 -1.00
C ARG A 84 7.36 8.30 -1.71
N LEU A 85 6.17 7.70 -1.76
CA LEU A 85 5.82 6.63 -2.70
C LEU A 85 5.71 7.15 -4.14
#